data_AF-A0A812R7B0-F1
#
_entry.id   AF-A0A812R7B0-F1
#
_cell.length_a   1.000
_cell.length_b   1.000
_cell.length_c   1.000
_cell.angle_alpha   90.00
_cell.angle_beta   90.00
_cell.angle_gamma   90.00
#
_symmetry.space_group_name_H-M   'P 1'
#
loop_
_entity.id
_entity.type
_entity.pdbx_description
1 polymer ?
#
loop_
_entity_poly.entity_id
_entity_poly.type
_entity_poly.pdbx_seq_one_letter_code
_entity_poly.pdbx_strand_id
1 'polypeptide(L)'
;MVAFASEARHNQIIGELGAEHQEQLRAMCNSGLAEVTKLRNELGNANIALSIQRSEMGQGEARFQQTESARELAVLEANRQAEAARRAVEEANNNARRLREVETSARQNDAMRSHEVADMSARMDELMRQLQAQRQQTEVTLRQNRLRTPEGEPLRKVLALVAVVADPMVNGPSGGDDDHDRHDRKSKKDKKHKKKKKKKKKSRRRMKATENDDSVEDEVGRDYIIIGVWIFSGMTGVTKSVDRHAQLIKYLIAFMKSRGLKDTFTSICINHGGNRRVHRDLLNHDNSLNHTLRVGSYQGGSVWVEQKDDFPVFRSGKSKCVKVTGGLEVNGRVYDTHDRMLSFHPKLWHQAQSWTGDRWTITAYTNIRFGIQMV
;
A
#
# COMPACT_ATOMS: atom_id res chain seq x y z
N MET A 1 79.93 111.06 50.06
CA MET A 1 79.88 109.58 50.05
C MET A 1 78.52 109.00 50.47
N VAL A 2 77.66 109.69 51.24
CA VAL A 2 76.36 109.13 51.68
C VAL A 2 75.29 109.11 50.55
N ALA A 3 75.34 110.02 49.58
CA ALA A 3 74.36 110.08 48.47
C ALA A 3 74.47 108.90 47.47
N PHE A 4 75.68 108.44 47.16
CA PHE A 4 75.90 107.34 46.20
C PHE A 4 75.45 105.97 46.74
N ALA A 5 75.48 105.76 48.07
CA ALA A 5 74.98 104.53 48.67
C ALA A 5 73.44 104.43 48.69
N SER A 6 72.76 105.59 48.66
CA SER A 6 71.30 105.68 48.59
C SER A 6 70.78 105.30 47.19
N GLU A 7 71.45 105.76 46.14
CA GLU A 7 71.07 105.51 44.75
C GLU A 7 71.27 104.04 44.35
N ALA A 8 72.36 103.41 44.80
CA ALA A 8 72.60 101.99 44.59
C ALA A 8 71.53 101.11 45.25
N ARG A 9 71.08 101.46 46.47
CA ARG A 9 69.96 100.76 47.14
C ARG A 9 68.63 100.97 46.42
N HIS A 10 68.37 102.17 45.92
CA HIS A 10 67.12 102.45 45.21
C HIS A 10 67.03 101.65 43.90
N ASN A 11 68.11 101.57 43.14
CA ASN A 11 68.17 100.76 41.91
C ASN A 11 68.09 99.26 42.18
N GLN A 12 68.64 98.79 43.31
CA GLN A 12 68.48 97.39 43.74
C GLN A 12 67.02 97.06 44.07
N ILE A 13 66.32 97.92 44.81
CA ILE A 13 64.91 97.73 45.18
C ILE A 13 64.01 97.76 43.92
N ILE A 14 64.28 98.64 42.95
CA ILE A 14 63.55 98.67 41.67
C ILE A 14 63.79 97.38 40.88
N GLY A 15 65.02 96.85 40.88
CA GLY A 15 65.36 95.59 40.24
C GLY A 15 64.65 94.38 40.88
N GLU A 16 64.63 94.33 42.21
CA GLU A 16 63.95 93.27 42.99
C GLU A 16 62.43 93.32 42.79
N LEU A 17 61.81 94.51 42.88
CA LEU A 17 60.38 94.71 42.59
C LEU A 17 60.03 94.35 41.14
N GLY A 18 60.89 94.67 40.18
CA GLY A 18 60.71 94.30 38.78
C GLY A 18 60.77 92.79 38.54
N ALA A 19 61.66 92.09 39.24
CA ALA A 19 61.79 90.64 39.17
C ALA A 19 60.59 89.92 39.82
N GLU A 20 60.15 90.36 41.00
CA GLU A 20 58.93 89.83 41.66
C GLU A 20 57.69 90.04 40.80
N HIS A 21 57.53 91.22 40.19
CA HIS A 21 56.39 91.50 39.31
C HIS A 21 56.42 90.63 38.05
N GLN A 22 57.60 90.41 37.44
CA GLN A 22 57.73 89.50 36.30
C GLN A 22 57.45 88.04 36.68
N GLU A 23 57.85 87.60 37.88
CA GLU A 23 57.56 86.26 38.38
C GLU A 23 56.07 86.06 38.65
N GLN A 24 55.40 87.06 39.26
CA GLN A 24 53.95 87.04 39.45
C GLN A 24 53.19 86.98 38.11
N LEU A 25 53.60 87.76 37.11
CA LEU A 25 52.99 87.72 35.77
C LEU A 25 53.21 86.35 35.10
N ARG A 26 54.41 85.76 35.21
CA ARG A 26 54.67 84.40 34.70
C ARG A 26 53.83 83.35 35.41
N ALA A 27 53.69 83.44 36.74
CA ALA A 27 52.86 82.53 37.52
C ALA A 27 51.38 82.63 37.11
N MET A 28 50.86 83.85 36.92
CA MET A 28 49.51 84.08 36.41
C MET A 28 49.33 83.53 34.99
N CYS A 29 50.27 83.78 34.08
CA CYS A 29 50.21 83.23 32.71
C CYS A 29 50.26 81.70 32.70
N ASN A 30 51.12 81.08 33.51
CA ASN A 30 51.22 79.63 33.61
C ASN A 30 49.95 79.00 34.23
N SER A 31 49.37 79.65 35.25
CA SER A 31 48.09 79.24 35.84
C SER A 31 46.96 79.34 34.81
N GLY A 32 46.88 80.45 34.07
CA GLY A 32 45.88 80.61 33.01
C GLY A 32 46.04 79.60 31.88
N LEU A 33 47.28 79.28 31.48
CA LEU A 33 47.55 78.27 30.45
C LEU A 33 47.18 76.85 30.93
N ALA A 34 47.43 76.54 32.20
CA ALA A 34 47.01 75.28 32.80
C ALA A 34 45.48 75.14 32.85
N GLU A 35 44.77 76.22 33.19
CA GLU A 35 43.30 76.24 33.22
C GLU A 35 42.71 76.11 31.81
N VAL A 36 43.25 76.82 30.81
CA VAL A 36 42.85 76.67 29.40
C VAL A 36 43.09 75.25 28.90
N THR A 37 44.22 74.64 29.26
CA THR A 37 44.53 73.25 28.88
C THR A 37 43.56 72.26 29.53
N LYS A 38 43.22 72.47 30.81
CA LYS A 38 42.21 71.67 31.52
C LYS A 38 40.84 71.75 30.84
N LEU A 39 40.35 72.96 30.56
CA LEU A 39 39.07 73.18 29.89
C LEU A 39 39.04 72.58 28.47
N ARG A 40 40.16 72.67 27.73
CA ARG A 40 40.28 72.05 26.40
C ARG A 40 40.15 70.53 26.48
N ASN A 41 40.77 69.90 27.47
CA ASN A 41 40.68 68.46 27.68
C ASN A 41 39.27 68.03 28.10
N GLU A 42 38.62 68.78 28.99
CA GLU A 42 37.24 68.54 29.41
C GLU A 42 36.26 68.66 28.22
N LEU A 43 36.43 69.68 27.38
CA LEU A 43 35.65 69.84 26.15
C LEU A 43 35.88 68.69 25.16
N GLY A 44 37.14 68.24 25.01
CA GLY A 44 37.48 67.07 24.20
C GLY A 44 36.76 65.80 24.68
N ASN A 45 36.76 65.55 25.99
CA ASN A 45 36.08 64.40 26.59
C ASN A 45 34.56 64.47 26.44
N ALA A 46 33.96 65.66 26.60
CA ALA A 46 32.53 65.86 26.40
C ALA A 46 32.11 65.59 24.93
N ASN A 47 32.92 66.02 23.97
CA ASN A 47 32.66 65.75 22.55
C ASN A 47 32.75 64.25 22.21
N ILE A 48 33.71 63.52 22.81
CA ILE A 48 33.81 62.07 22.66
C ILE A 48 32.56 61.38 23.24
N ALA A 49 32.13 61.77 24.44
CA ALA A 49 30.92 61.22 25.07
C ALA A 49 29.66 61.45 24.22
N LEU A 50 29.49 62.65 23.67
CA LEU A 50 28.38 62.98 22.76
C LEU A 50 28.44 62.18 21.44
N SER A 51 29.64 61.92 20.92
CA SER A 51 29.82 61.08 19.73
C SER A 51 29.42 59.63 19.99
N ILE A 52 29.78 59.08 21.15
CA ILE A 52 29.39 57.71 21.57
C ILE A 52 27.87 57.64 21.70
N GLN A 53 27.24 58.58 22.42
CA GLN A 53 25.79 58.60 22.60
C GLN A 53 25.01 58.69 21.27
N ARG A 54 25.50 59.50 20.32
CA ARG A 54 24.91 59.59 18.97
C ARG A 54 25.02 58.26 18.21
N SER A 55 26.14 57.56 18.34
CA SER A 55 26.34 56.26 17.69
C SER A 55 25.42 55.17 18.26
N GLU A 56 25.18 55.17 19.58
CA GLU A 56 24.30 54.21 20.24
C GLU A 56 22.83 54.42 19.86
N MET A 57 22.38 55.67 19.74
CA MET A 57 21.01 55.97 19.26
C MET A 57 20.80 55.51 17.82
N GLY A 58 21.77 55.72 16.93
CA GLY A 58 21.70 55.24 15.55
C GLY A 58 21.67 53.71 15.44
N GLN A 59 22.40 53.00 16.31
CA GLN A 59 22.32 51.54 16.39
C GLN A 59 20.96 51.05 16.90
N GLY A 60 20.33 51.79 17.82
CA GLY A 60 18.98 51.49 18.30
C GLY A 60 17.92 51.59 17.20
N GLU A 61 17.97 52.65 16.39
CA GLU A 61 17.05 52.86 15.26
C GLU A 61 17.22 51.78 14.18
N ALA A 62 18.46 51.42 13.84
CA ALA A 62 18.75 50.34 12.89
C ALA A 62 18.21 48.98 13.39
N ARG A 63 18.35 48.68 14.68
CA ARG A 63 17.79 47.46 15.29
C ARG A 63 16.26 47.45 15.24
N PHE A 64 15.63 48.59 15.53
CA PHE A 64 14.18 48.72 15.48
C PHE A 64 13.64 48.48 14.05
N GLN A 65 14.26 49.11 13.05
CA GLN A 65 13.90 48.90 11.64
C GLN A 65 14.08 47.43 11.22
N GLN A 66 15.18 46.79 11.62
CA GLN A 66 15.38 45.36 11.38
C GLN A 66 14.30 44.49 12.02
N THR A 67 13.86 44.81 13.25
CA THR A 67 12.80 44.06 13.91
C THR A 67 11.43 44.24 13.24
N GLU A 68 11.10 45.45 12.79
CA GLU A 68 9.85 45.70 12.07
C GLU A 68 9.85 45.02 10.69
N SER A 69 10.95 45.10 9.92
CA SER A 69 11.08 44.36 8.66
C SER A 69 10.99 42.84 8.86
N ALA A 70 11.59 42.29 9.93
CA ALA A 70 11.47 40.87 10.26
C ALA A 70 10.02 40.48 10.61
N ARG A 71 9.30 41.37 11.31
CA ARG A 71 7.89 41.17 11.65
C ARG A 71 7.00 41.20 10.40
N GLU A 72 7.20 42.13 9.49
CA GLU A 72 6.48 42.19 8.21
C GLU A 72 6.73 40.94 7.37
N LEU A 73 7.99 40.49 7.27
CA LEU A 73 8.35 39.26 6.58
C LEU A 73 7.65 38.04 7.20
N ALA A 74 7.62 37.95 8.53
CA ALA A 74 6.96 36.86 9.25
C ALA A 74 5.44 36.84 9.00
N VAL A 75 4.80 38.02 8.92
CA VAL A 75 3.36 38.13 8.59
C VAL A 75 3.10 37.69 7.15
N LEU A 76 3.93 38.11 6.19
CA LEU A 76 3.82 37.69 4.79
C LEU A 76 3.99 36.17 4.65
N GLU A 77 4.97 35.59 5.34
CA GLU A 77 5.17 34.15 5.33
C GLU A 77 4.00 33.38 5.96
N ALA A 78 3.47 33.86 7.09
CA ALA A 78 2.29 33.28 7.72
C ALA A 78 1.06 33.32 6.79
N ASN A 79 0.85 34.43 6.07
CA ASN A 79 -0.23 34.55 5.08
C ASN A 79 -0.05 33.56 3.92
N ARG A 80 1.18 33.43 3.39
CA ARG A 80 1.49 32.44 2.33
C ARG A 80 1.21 31.02 2.79
N GLN A 81 1.57 30.67 4.02
CA GLN A 81 1.29 29.36 4.61
C GLN A 81 -0.23 29.15 4.80
N ALA A 82 -0.96 30.16 5.23
CA ALA A 82 -2.41 30.09 5.40
C ALA A 82 -3.13 29.89 4.06
N GLU A 83 -2.72 30.56 2.99
CA GLU A 83 -3.27 30.35 1.64
C GLU A 83 -2.96 28.96 1.10
N ALA A 84 -1.72 28.47 1.27
CA ALA A 84 -1.34 27.11 0.89
C ALA A 84 -2.21 26.07 1.63
N ALA A 85 -2.47 26.28 2.93
CA ALA A 85 -3.35 25.42 3.71
C ALA A 85 -4.80 25.45 3.20
N ARG A 86 -5.34 26.63 2.81
CA ARG A 86 -6.68 26.75 2.23
C ARG A 86 -6.80 25.98 0.91
N ARG A 87 -5.82 26.13 0.01
CA ARG A 87 -5.78 25.38 -1.27
C ARG A 87 -5.73 23.87 -1.04
N ALA A 88 -4.90 23.41 -0.09
CA ALA A 88 -4.82 21.99 0.25
C ALA A 88 -6.14 21.42 0.80
N VAL A 89 -6.89 22.21 1.59
CA VAL A 89 -8.22 21.81 2.09
C VAL A 89 -9.24 21.74 0.95
N GLU A 90 -9.22 22.71 0.03
CA GLU A 90 -10.09 22.72 -1.15
C GLU A 90 -9.84 21.51 -2.06
N GLU A 91 -8.56 21.22 -2.35
CA GLU A 91 -8.17 20.05 -3.13
C GLU A 91 -8.61 18.75 -2.47
N ALA A 92 -8.42 18.63 -1.14
CA ALA A 92 -8.89 17.47 -0.39
C ALA A 92 -10.41 17.30 -0.45
N ASN A 93 -11.18 18.38 -0.44
CA ASN A 93 -12.63 18.35 -0.59
C ASN A 93 -13.06 17.94 -2.00
N ASN A 94 -12.37 18.42 -3.03
CA ASN A 94 -12.62 18.04 -4.43
C ASN A 94 -12.30 16.56 -4.66
N ASN A 95 -11.18 16.07 -4.14
CA ASN A 95 -10.83 14.64 -4.17
C ASN A 95 -11.85 13.78 -3.41
N ALA A 96 -12.35 14.26 -2.27
CA ALA A 96 -13.41 13.57 -1.54
C ALA A 96 -14.75 13.53 -2.31
N ARG A 97 -15.04 14.53 -3.14
CA ARG A 97 -16.23 14.55 -4.01
C ARG A 97 -16.08 13.52 -5.13
N ARG A 98 -14.96 13.55 -5.86
CA ARG A 98 -14.64 12.56 -6.93
C ARG A 98 -14.70 11.13 -6.41
N LEU A 99 -14.16 10.86 -5.23
CA LEU A 99 -14.23 9.53 -4.62
C LEU A 99 -15.67 9.07 -4.32
N ARG A 100 -16.59 9.98 -3.98
CA ARG A 100 -18.01 9.62 -3.79
C ARG A 100 -18.69 9.31 -5.11
N GLU A 101 -18.39 10.07 -6.17
CA GLU A 101 -18.92 9.84 -7.52
C GLU A 101 -18.49 8.47 -8.06
N VAL A 102 -17.20 8.13 -7.91
CA VAL A 102 -16.67 6.81 -8.27
C VAL A 102 -17.36 5.70 -7.46
N GLU A 103 -17.60 5.89 -6.16
CA GLU A 103 -18.35 4.91 -5.36
C GLU A 103 -19.79 4.72 -5.81
N THR A 104 -20.48 5.81 -6.13
CA THR A 104 -21.87 5.74 -6.59
C THR A 104 -21.96 5.04 -7.93
N SER A 105 -21.06 5.35 -8.86
CA SER A 105 -20.98 4.67 -10.15
C SER A 105 -20.65 3.19 -9.99
N ALA A 106 -19.68 2.83 -9.14
CA ALA A 106 -19.36 1.43 -8.86
C ALA A 106 -20.56 0.66 -8.29
N ARG A 107 -21.33 1.26 -7.37
CA ARG A 107 -22.55 0.63 -6.83
C ARG A 107 -23.64 0.46 -7.88
N GLN A 108 -23.79 1.43 -8.80
CA GLN A 108 -24.75 1.33 -9.90
C GLN A 108 -24.35 0.19 -10.85
N ASN A 109 -23.07 0.08 -11.19
CA ASN A 109 -22.55 -1.01 -12.03
C ASN A 109 -22.72 -2.39 -11.37
N ASP A 110 -22.43 -2.51 -10.07
CA ASP A 110 -22.65 -3.76 -9.33
C ASP A 110 -24.14 -4.14 -9.29
N ALA A 111 -25.04 -3.17 -9.15
CA ALA A 111 -26.48 -3.39 -9.18
C ALA A 111 -26.95 -3.85 -10.57
N MET A 112 -26.45 -3.24 -11.66
CA MET A 112 -26.74 -3.68 -13.03
C MET A 112 -26.25 -5.11 -13.30
N ARG A 113 -25.00 -5.42 -12.94
CA ARG A 113 -24.46 -6.79 -13.07
C ARG A 113 -25.26 -7.82 -12.27
N SER A 114 -25.69 -7.45 -11.06
CA SER A 114 -26.53 -8.33 -10.24
C SER A 114 -27.89 -8.59 -10.91
N HIS A 115 -28.47 -7.57 -11.55
CA HIS A 115 -29.71 -7.71 -12.32
C HIS A 115 -29.52 -8.59 -13.56
N GLU A 116 -28.42 -8.41 -14.32
CA GLU A 116 -28.08 -9.25 -15.47
C GLU A 116 -27.90 -10.73 -15.08
N VAL A 117 -27.21 -11.00 -13.97
CA VAL A 117 -27.03 -12.36 -13.47
C VAL A 117 -28.35 -12.98 -13.04
N ALA A 118 -29.24 -12.21 -12.39
CA ALA A 118 -30.57 -12.67 -12.02
C ALA A 118 -31.42 -13.01 -13.27
N ASP A 119 -31.37 -12.17 -14.31
CA ASP A 119 -32.06 -12.41 -15.59
C ASP A 119 -31.54 -13.67 -16.28
N MET A 120 -30.20 -13.85 -16.36
CA MET A 120 -29.60 -15.05 -16.92
C MET A 120 -29.99 -16.32 -16.14
N SER A 121 -30.03 -16.24 -14.81
CA SER A 121 -30.46 -17.36 -13.96
C SER A 121 -31.91 -17.75 -14.26
N ALA A 122 -32.81 -16.76 -14.37
CA ALA A 122 -34.20 -17.00 -14.69
C ALA A 122 -34.39 -17.65 -16.08
N ARG A 123 -33.61 -17.20 -17.08
CA ARG A 123 -33.60 -17.82 -18.42
C ARG A 123 -33.08 -19.26 -18.40
N MET A 124 -32.07 -19.53 -17.58
CA MET A 124 -31.52 -20.88 -17.43
C MET A 124 -32.54 -21.82 -16.77
N ASP A 125 -33.23 -21.36 -15.72
CA ASP A 125 -34.28 -22.13 -15.05
C ASP A 125 -35.45 -22.46 -16.00
N GLU A 126 -35.81 -21.51 -16.87
CA GLU A 126 -36.82 -21.72 -17.93
C GLU A 126 -36.36 -22.78 -18.94
N LEU A 127 -35.11 -22.68 -19.42
CA LEU A 127 -34.54 -23.65 -20.35
C LEU A 127 -34.48 -25.07 -19.75
N MET A 128 -34.13 -25.18 -18.47
CA MET A 128 -34.13 -26.45 -17.74
C MET A 128 -35.54 -27.03 -17.60
N ARG A 129 -36.56 -26.20 -17.37
CA ARG A 129 -37.96 -26.64 -17.37
C ARG A 129 -38.41 -27.15 -18.74
N GLN A 130 -38.02 -26.47 -19.82
CA GLN A 130 -38.33 -26.91 -21.19
C GLN A 130 -37.68 -28.26 -21.54
N LEU A 131 -36.41 -28.44 -21.15
CA LEU A 131 -35.70 -29.72 -21.34
C LEU A 131 -36.37 -30.87 -20.58
N GLN A 132 -36.80 -30.63 -19.34
CA GLN A 132 -37.53 -31.63 -18.56
C GLN A 132 -38.88 -31.98 -19.21
N ALA A 133 -39.63 -30.99 -19.70
CA ALA A 133 -40.89 -31.21 -20.39
C ALA A 133 -40.69 -32.03 -21.69
N GLN A 134 -39.66 -31.73 -22.49
CA GLN A 134 -39.33 -32.50 -23.69
C GLN A 134 -38.96 -33.95 -23.36
N ARG A 135 -38.21 -34.17 -22.27
CA ARG A 135 -37.88 -35.52 -21.82
C ARG A 135 -39.12 -36.31 -21.45
N GLN A 136 -40.04 -35.71 -20.69
CA GLN A 136 -41.30 -36.36 -20.31
C GLN A 136 -42.16 -36.69 -21.54
N GLN A 137 -42.26 -35.78 -22.52
CA GLN A 137 -42.96 -36.06 -23.78
C GLN A 137 -42.33 -37.24 -24.53
N THR A 138 -41.00 -37.26 -24.63
CA THR A 138 -40.26 -38.34 -25.29
C THR A 138 -40.50 -39.69 -24.61
N GLU A 139 -40.48 -39.73 -23.28
CA GLU A 139 -40.78 -40.94 -22.49
C GLU A 139 -42.22 -41.44 -22.72
N VAL A 140 -43.20 -40.53 -22.80
CA VAL A 140 -44.59 -40.89 -23.13
C VAL A 140 -44.69 -41.47 -24.54
N THR A 141 -44.07 -40.84 -25.54
CA THR A 141 -44.07 -41.34 -26.92
C THR A 141 -43.40 -42.71 -27.03
N LEU A 142 -42.26 -42.92 -26.38
CA LEU A 142 -41.58 -44.22 -26.33
C LEU A 142 -42.45 -45.30 -25.68
N ARG A 143 -43.17 -44.95 -24.61
CA ARG A 143 -44.10 -45.87 -23.93
C ARG A 143 -45.29 -46.24 -24.81
N GLN A 144 -45.86 -45.27 -25.55
CA GLN A 144 -46.95 -45.52 -26.50
C GLN A 144 -46.49 -46.38 -27.68
N ASN A 145 -45.29 -46.16 -28.22
CA ASN A 145 -44.73 -46.95 -29.33
C ASN A 145 -44.40 -48.39 -28.91
N ARG A 146 -43.89 -48.60 -27.69
CA ARG A 146 -43.68 -49.96 -27.12
C ARG A 146 -44.97 -50.77 -26.94
N LEU A 147 -46.14 -50.11 -26.87
CA LEU A 147 -47.43 -50.77 -26.73
C LEU A 147 -48.07 -51.16 -28.08
N ARG A 148 -47.49 -50.74 -29.21
CA ARG A 148 -48.02 -50.97 -30.57
C ARG A 148 -47.27 -52.03 -31.37
N THR A 149 -46.12 -52.54 -30.91
CA THR A 149 -45.39 -53.60 -31.61
C THR A 149 -45.87 -55.00 -31.19
N PRO A 150 -46.09 -55.94 -32.13
CA PRO A 150 -46.58 -57.29 -31.83
C PRO A 150 -45.59 -58.18 -31.02
N GLU A 151 -44.37 -57.71 -30.77
CA GLU A 151 -43.36 -58.39 -29.93
C GLU A 151 -43.42 -58.00 -28.43
N GLY A 152 -44.36 -57.14 -28.02
CA GLY A 152 -44.45 -56.61 -26.64
C GLY A 152 -45.17 -57.48 -25.60
N GLU A 153 -45.73 -58.63 -25.98
CA GLU A 153 -46.51 -59.49 -25.07
C GLU A 153 -45.67 -60.12 -23.93
N PRO A 154 -44.41 -60.56 -24.14
CA PRO A 154 -43.59 -61.11 -23.06
C PRO A 154 -43.21 -60.06 -22.00
N LEU A 155 -42.98 -58.81 -22.41
CA LEU A 155 -42.61 -57.71 -21.51
C LEU A 155 -43.78 -57.22 -20.64
N ARG A 156 -45.03 -57.36 -21.11
CA ARG A 156 -46.23 -57.09 -20.29
C ARG A 156 -46.34 -58.04 -19.09
N LYS A 157 -45.96 -59.32 -19.26
CA LYS A 157 -45.98 -60.31 -18.17
C LYS A 157 -44.87 -60.08 -17.15
N VAL A 158 -43.69 -59.60 -17.58
CA VAL A 158 -42.57 -59.29 -16.68
C VAL A 158 -42.80 -58.00 -15.87
N LEU A 159 -43.34 -56.94 -16.49
CA LEU A 159 -43.66 -55.69 -15.78
C LEU A 159 -44.84 -55.83 -14.81
N ALA A 160 -45.83 -56.68 -15.13
CA ALA A 160 -46.91 -57.02 -14.19
C ALA A 160 -46.39 -57.83 -12.98
N LEU A 161 -45.34 -58.64 -13.16
CA LEU A 161 -44.73 -59.40 -12.08
C LEU A 161 -43.85 -58.54 -11.15
N VAL A 162 -43.17 -57.53 -11.70
CA VAL A 162 -42.33 -56.60 -10.92
C VAL A 162 -43.17 -55.60 -10.12
N ALA A 163 -44.34 -55.20 -10.62
CA ALA A 163 -45.27 -54.33 -9.89
C ALA A 163 -45.99 -55.00 -8.69
N VAL A 164 -45.91 -56.33 -8.57
CA VAL A 164 -46.45 -57.08 -7.42
C VAL A 164 -45.42 -57.24 -6.30
N VAL A 165 -44.14 -56.92 -6.53
CA VAL A 165 -43.03 -57.20 -5.60
C VAL A 165 -42.46 -55.94 -4.92
N ALA A 166 -42.84 -54.73 -5.35
CA ALA A 166 -42.52 -53.48 -4.66
C ALA A 166 -43.81 -52.64 -4.58
N ASP A 167 -44.50 -52.47 -3.46
CA ASP A 167 -44.12 -51.85 -2.16
C ASP A 167 -45.34 -51.99 -1.20
N PRO A 168 -45.36 -51.64 0.12
CA PRO A 168 -44.30 -50.99 0.91
C PRO A 168 -44.05 -51.58 2.32
N MET A 169 -42.79 -51.51 2.78
CA MET A 169 -42.49 -51.58 4.21
C MET A 169 -42.51 -50.20 4.86
N VAL A 170 -43.60 -49.97 5.61
CA VAL A 170 -43.64 -49.49 7.00
C VAL A 170 -43.08 -48.10 7.33
N ASN A 171 -44.04 -47.23 7.67
CA ASN A 171 -43.95 -45.98 8.41
C ASN A 171 -43.17 -46.08 9.74
N GLY A 172 -42.44 -45.02 10.08
CA GLY A 172 -42.03 -44.67 11.45
C GLY A 172 -42.18 -43.14 11.66
N PRO A 173 -42.54 -42.68 12.87
CA PRO A 173 -43.50 -41.59 13.02
C PRO A 173 -42.89 -40.19 13.16
N SER A 174 -43.67 -39.23 12.67
CA SER A 174 -43.62 -37.81 12.98
C SER A 174 -43.87 -37.56 14.47
N GLY A 175 -42.89 -37.01 15.17
CA GLY A 175 -43.08 -36.32 16.44
C GLY A 175 -43.13 -34.82 16.17
N GLY A 176 -44.33 -34.25 16.23
CA GLY A 176 -44.53 -32.83 16.49
C GLY A 176 -44.76 -32.66 17.98
N ASP A 177 -44.15 -31.64 18.57
CA ASP A 177 -44.62 -31.00 19.79
C ASP A 177 -44.44 -29.49 19.61
N ASP A 178 -45.57 -28.81 19.76
CA ASP A 178 -45.72 -27.38 19.96
C ASP A 178 -45.05 -26.95 21.28
N ASP A 179 -44.53 -25.72 21.35
CA ASP A 179 -44.99 -24.79 22.40
C ASP A 179 -44.32 -23.40 22.39
N HIS A 180 -45.23 -22.42 22.53
CA HIS A 180 -45.13 -21.16 23.25
C HIS A 180 -44.20 -20.01 22.80
N ASP A 181 -44.87 -19.01 22.24
CA ASP A 181 -44.98 -17.66 22.82
C ASP A 181 -43.89 -17.23 23.82
N ARG A 182 -43.10 -16.22 23.45
CA ARG A 182 -42.62 -15.23 24.42
C ARG A 182 -42.34 -13.88 23.78
N HIS A 183 -43.20 -12.94 24.17
CA HIS A 183 -43.06 -11.50 24.02
C HIS A 183 -41.66 -10.96 24.41
N ASP A 184 -41.18 -10.07 23.54
CA ASP A 184 -40.79 -8.69 23.85
C ASP A 184 -40.07 -8.42 25.19
N ARG A 185 -38.76 -8.11 25.13
CA ARG A 185 -38.08 -7.17 26.05
C ARG A 185 -36.68 -6.76 25.56
N LYS A 186 -36.61 -5.51 25.10
CA LYS A 186 -35.47 -4.58 24.94
C LYS A 186 -34.14 -4.96 25.64
N SER A 187 -33.01 -4.73 24.97
CA SER A 187 -31.90 -4.01 25.63
C SER A 187 -31.05 -3.17 24.66
N LYS A 188 -30.76 -1.93 25.07
CA LYS A 188 -30.15 -0.82 24.32
C LYS A 188 -28.62 -0.98 24.07
N LYS A 189 -28.07 -2.19 23.97
CA LYS A 189 -26.59 -2.40 23.92
C LYS A 189 -25.95 -2.34 22.52
N ASP A 190 -26.74 -2.47 21.44
CA ASP A 190 -26.19 -2.60 20.08
C ASP A 190 -25.83 -1.30 19.34
N LYS A 191 -26.23 -0.14 19.87
CA LYS A 191 -25.91 1.15 19.21
C LYS A 191 -24.45 1.60 19.40
N LYS A 192 -23.72 1.05 20.39
CA LYS A 192 -22.32 1.45 20.67
C LYS A 192 -21.29 0.70 19.80
N HIS A 193 -21.63 -0.49 19.27
CA HIS A 193 -20.73 -1.27 18.38
C HIS A 193 -20.73 -0.80 16.91
N LYS A 194 -21.79 -0.11 16.46
CA LYS A 194 -21.89 0.39 15.08
C LYS A 194 -21.04 1.65 14.81
N LYS A 195 -20.70 2.43 15.85
CA LYS A 195 -19.89 3.66 15.72
C LYS A 195 -18.37 3.40 15.63
N LYS A 196 -17.85 2.33 16.27
CA LYS A 196 -16.42 1.92 16.14
C LYS A 196 -16.10 1.31 14.76
N LYS A 197 -17.04 0.60 14.12
CA LYS A 197 -16.88 0.08 12.75
C LYS A 197 -16.79 1.18 11.66
N LYS A 198 -17.41 2.35 11.87
CA LYS A 198 -17.33 3.47 10.91
C LYS A 198 -16.00 4.24 10.94
N LYS A 199 -15.31 4.36 12.09
CA LYS A 199 -13.96 4.96 12.13
C LYS A 199 -12.89 4.06 11.50
N LYS A 200 -12.98 2.73 11.65
CA LYS A 200 -12.02 1.77 11.04
C LYS A 200 -12.15 1.68 9.50
N LYS A 201 -13.32 2.01 8.93
CA LYS A 201 -13.56 2.02 7.47
C LYS A 201 -13.06 3.30 6.78
N LYS A 202 -12.91 4.42 7.50
CA LYS A 202 -12.41 5.69 6.94
C LYS A 202 -10.87 5.74 6.80
N SER A 203 -10.14 5.01 7.63
CA SER A 203 -8.68 4.83 7.49
C SER A 203 -8.29 3.92 6.30
N ARG A 204 -9.16 2.98 5.91
CA ARG A 204 -8.95 2.08 4.75
C ARG A 204 -9.00 2.76 3.38
N ARG A 205 -9.29 4.07 3.28
CA ARG A 205 -9.40 4.78 2.00
C ARG A 205 -8.29 5.80 1.73
N ARG A 206 -7.36 5.98 2.67
CA ARG A 206 -6.32 7.02 2.55
C ARG A 206 -4.93 6.48 2.19
N MET A 207 -4.81 5.19 1.83
CA MET A 207 -3.55 4.62 1.36
C MET A 207 -3.77 3.69 0.15
N LYS A 208 -4.46 4.22 -0.85
CA LYS A 208 -4.32 3.80 -2.25
C LYS A 208 -3.42 4.87 -2.90
N ALA A 209 -2.12 4.74 -2.68
CA ALA A 209 -1.09 5.57 -3.30
C ALA A 209 0.20 4.75 -3.23
N THR A 210 0.40 3.94 -4.25
CA THR A 210 1.67 3.48 -4.83
C THR A 210 1.26 2.66 -6.06
N GLU A 211 0.58 3.34 -6.98
CA GLU A 211 0.62 3.02 -8.39
C GLU A 211 1.88 3.70 -8.92
N ASN A 212 2.78 2.90 -9.47
CA ASN A 212 3.65 3.20 -10.60
C ASN A 212 4.12 1.83 -11.09
N ASP A 213 3.23 1.14 -11.80
CA ASP A 213 3.63 0.13 -12.79
C ASP A 213 2.59 0.21 -13.91
N ASP A 214 3.02 0.81 -15.01
CA ASP A 214 2.18 1.24 -16.12
C ASP A 214 1.43 0.07 -16.76
N SER A 215 0.11 0.23 -16.77
CA SER A 215 -0.85 -0.62 -17.47
C SER A 215 -0.69 -0.48 -18.98
N VAL A 216 -0.37 -1.58 -19.66
CA VAL A 216 -0.82 -1.84 -21.03
C VAL A 216 -1.30 -3.29 -21.10
N GLU A 217 -2.62 -3.39 -21.18
CA GLU A 217 -3.49 -4.46 -21.74
C GLU A 217 -3.17 -5.93 -21.47
N ASP A 218 -4.06 -6.60 -20.73
CA ASP A 218 -4.41 -8.02 -20.86
C ASP A 218 -5.66 -8.29 -19.97
N GLU A 219 -6.82 -7.78 -20.37
CA GLU A 219 -8.10 -7.92 -19.68
C GLU A 219 -9.05 -8.93 -20.38
N VAL A 220 -8.50 -10.03 -20.90
CA VAL A 220 -9.32 -11.19 -21.30
C VAL A 220 -9.34 -12.19 -20.15
N GLY A 221 -10.54 -12.54 -19.67
CA GLY A 221 -10.83 -13.37 -18.50
C GLY A 221 -9.85 -14.52 -18.24
N ARG A 222 -8.95 -14.30 -17.27
CA ARG A 222 -8.05 -15.34 -16.77
C ARG A 222 -8.61 -15.86 -15.46
N ASP A 223 -9.05 -17.12 -15.46
CA ASP A 223 -9.49 -17.77 -14.23
C ASP A 223 -8.27 -18.03 -13.35
N TYR A 224 -8.13 -17.24 -12.31
CA TYR A 224 -7.03 -17.31 -11.35
C TYR A 224 -7.58 -17.60 -9.96
N ILE A 225 -7.39 -18.82 -9.49
CA ILE A 225 -7.94 -19.31 -8.22
C ILE A 225 -6.79 -19.64 -7.28
N ILE A 226 -6.81 -19.05 -6.08
CA ILE A 226 -5.92 -19.42 -4.98
C ILE A 226 -6.70 -20.19 -3.91
N ILE A 227 -6.19 -21.36 -3.54
CA ILE A 227 -6.71 -22.21 -2.48
C ILE A 227 -5.62 -22.37 -1.42
N GLY A 228 -5.94 -22.11 -0.15
CA GLY A 228 -4.99 -22.23 0.96
C GLY A 228 -4.71 -20.89 1.63
N VAL A 229 -3.45 -20.64 2.01
CA VAL A 229 -3.05 -19.42 2.70
C VAL A 229 -2.99 -18.22 1.74
N TRP A 230 -3.45 -17.06 2.19
CA TRP A 230 -3.23 -15.76 1.56
C TRP A 230 -2.51 -14.80 2.52
N ILE A 231 -1.70 -13.91 1.95
CA ILE A 231 -1.01 -12.82 2.65
C ILE A 231 -1.36 -11.50 1.96
N PHE A 232 -1.82 -10.50 2.72
CA PHE A 232 -2.02 -9.15 2.22
C PHE A 232 -1.76 -8.10 3.31
N SER A 233 -0.85 -7.16 3.04
CA SER A 233 -0.55 -6.01 3.92
C SER A 233 -0.31 -6.41 5.39
N GLY A 234 0.49 -7.45 5.60
CA GLY A 234 0.82 -7.97 6.92
C GLY A 234 -0.29 -8.76 7.62
N MET A 235 -1.44 -8.98 6.98
CA MET A 235 -2.46 -9.93 7.42
C MET A 235 -2.28 -11.27 6.72
N THR A 236 -2.60 -12.35 7.42
CA THR A 236 -2.61 -13.72 6.90
C THR A 236 -3.95 -14.38 7.19
N GLY A 237 -4.35 -15.31 6.33
CA GLY A 237 -5.55 -16.10 6.54
C GLY A 237 -5.63 -17.27 5.57
N VAL A 238 -6.67 -18.08 5.71
CA VAL A 238 -6.99 -19.18 4.81
C VAL A 238 -8.15 -18.74 3.90
N THR A 239 -8.10 -19.09 2.62
CA THR A 239 -9.18 -18.78 1.67
C THR A 239 -10.41 -19.62 1.98
N LYS A 240 -11.61 -19.05 1.84
CA LYS A 240 -12.89 -19.78 2.00
C LYS A 240 -13.05 -20.94 1.00
N SER A 241 -12.22 -20.98 -0.04
CA SER A 241 -12.20 -22.06 -1.02
C SER A 241 -11.70 -23.38 -0.41
N VAL A 242 -10.95 -23.33 0.69
CA VAL A 242 -10.52 -24.54 1.41
C VAL A 242 -11.73 -25.34 1.90
N ASP A 243 -12.67 -24.68 2.57
CA ASP A 243 -13.86 -25.34 3.11
C ASP A 243 -14.83 -25.77 2.00
N ARG A 244 -15.01 -24.91 0.98
CA ARG A 244 -15.97 -25.16 -0.11
C ARG A 244 -15.54 -26.26 -1.09
N HIS A 245 -14.25 -26.50 -1.21
CA HIS A 245 -13.70 -27.38 -2.26
C HIS A 245 -12.79 -28.47 -1.69
N ALA A 246 -13.07 -28.96 -0.48
CA ALA A 246 -12.25 -29.96 0.20
C ALA A 246 -11.93 -31.20 -0.66
N GLN A 247 -12.90 -31.72 -1.41
CA GLN A 247 -12.69 -32.89 -2.28
C GLN A 247 -11.82 -32.57 -3.50
N LEU A 248 -12.02 -31.40 -4.12
CA LEU A 248 -11.17 -30.92 -5.21
C LEU A 248 -9.72 -30.77 -4.75
N ILE A 249 -9.50 -30.23 -3.54
CA ILE A 249 -8.16 -30.06 -2.98
C ILE A 249 -7.47 -31.41 -2.79
N LYS A 250 -8.18 -32.39 -2.22
CA LYS A 250 -7.67 -33.77 -2.09
C LYS A 250 -7.30 -34.37 -3.44
N TYR A 251 -8.16 -34.19 -4.44
CA TYR A 251 -7.88 -34.64 -5.81
C TYR A 251 -6.64 -33.96 -6.39
N LEU A 252 -6.52 -32.63 -6.28
CA LEU A 252 -5.38 -31.87 -6.79
C LEU A 252 -4.07 -32.29 -6.11
N ILE A 253 -4.08 -32.49 -4.79
CA ILE A 253 -2.93 -33.03 -4.06
C ILE A 253 -2.54 -34.40 -4.59
N ALA A 254 -3.50 -35.33 -4.71
CA ALA A 254 -3.24 -36.68 -5.20
C ALA A 254 -2.71 -36.66 -6.64
N PHE A 255 -3.29 -35.82 -7.50
CA PHE A 255 -2.87 -35.62 -8.88
C PHE A 255 -1.45 -35.05 -8.97
N MET A 256 -1.10 -34.02 -8.20
CA MET A 256 0.26 -33.48 -8.20
C MET A 256 1.27 -34.49 -7.65
N LYS A 257 0.90 -35.27 -6.62
CA LYS A 257 1.73 -36.35 -6.07
C LYS A 257 2.01 -37.43 -7.11
N SER A 258 1.01 -37.85 -7.90
CA SER A 258 1.21 -38.83 -8.98
C SER A 258 2.14 -38.33 -10.08
N ARG A 259 2.36 -37.01 -10.19
CA ARG A 259 3.32 -36.38 -11.11
C ARG A 259 4.67 -36.01 -10.48
N GLY A 260 4.90 -36.42 -9.22
CA GLY A 260 6.20 -36.30 -8.57
C GLY A 260 6.31 -35.21 -7.50
N LEU A 261 5.20 -34.61 -7.05
CA LEU A 261 5.21 -33.74 -5.87
C LEU A 261 5.57 -34.55 -4.61
N LYS A 262 6.64 -34.17 -3.93
CA LYS A 262 7.10 -34.81 -2.68
C LYS A 262 6.99 -33.89 -1.46
N ASP A 263 7.11 -32.59 -1.67
CA ASP A 263 7.20 -31.62 -0.57
C ASP A 263 5.82 -31.21 -0.04
N THR A 264 5.84 -30.62 1.15
CA THR A 264 4.68 -29.98 1.78
C THR A 264 4.50 -28.56 1.29
N PHE A 265 3.26 -28.10 1.22
CA PHE A 265 2.92 -26.75 0.78
C PHE A 265 1.70 -26.20 1.53
N THR A 266 1.51 -24.88 1.50
CA THR A 266 0.39 -24.21 2.19
C THR A 266 -0.72 -23.75 1.25
N SER A 267 -0.41 -23.62 -0.03
CA SER A 267 -1.31 -23.03 -1.02
C SER A 267 -1.18 -23.69 -2.39
N ILE A 268 -2.29 -23.75 -3.12
CA ILE A 268 -2.36 -24.13 -4.55
C ILE A 268 -2.93 -22.94 -5.31
N CYS A 269 -2.29 -22.60 -6.43
CA CYS A 269 -2.79 -21.70 -7.43
C CYS A 269 -3.20 -22.49 -8.68
N ILE A 270 -4.39 -22.21 -9.20
CA ILE A 270 -4.89 -22.73 -10.48
C ILE A 270 -5.08 -21.53 -11.41
N ASN A 271 -4.53 -21.63 -12.62
CA ASN A 271 -4.56 -20.55 -13.59
C ASN A 271 -4.94 -21.09 -14.97
N HIS A 272 -5.99 -20.54 -15.56
CA HIS A 272 -6.41 -20.80 -16.94
C HIS A 272 -5.96 -19.66 -17.87
N GLY A 273 -5.17 -19.98 -18.89
CA GLY A 273 -4.76 -19.00 -19.90
C GLY A 273 -3.90 -17.84 -19.38
N GLY A 274 -3.46 -17.85 -18.12
CA GLY A 274 -2.67 -16.75 -17.59
C GLY A 274 -1.22 -16.75 -18.00
N ASN A 275 -0.74 -15.59 -18.46
CA ASN A 275 0.67 -15.28 -18.64
C ASN A 275 1.08 -14.30 -17.55
N ARG A 276 2.20 -14.54 -16.89
CA ARG A 276 2.82 -13.54 -16.02
C ARG A 276 4.12 -13.09 -16.67
N ARG A 277 4.41 -11.80 -16.56
CA ARG A 277 5.73 -11.25 -16.89
C ARG A 277 6.81 -11.88 -16.01
N VAL A 278 8.08 -11.72 -16.36
CA VAL A 278 9.20 -12.27 -15.58
C VAL A 278 9.13 -11.73 -14.15
N HIS A 279 9.08 -12.62 -13.16
CA HIS A 279 8.89 -12.24 -11.76
C HIS A 279 9.59 -13.20 -10.79
N ARG A 280 9.56 -12.83 -9.51
CA ARG A 280 9.99 -13.64 -8.35
C ARG A 280 8.86 -13.71 -7.35
N ASP A 281 8.73 -14.83 -6.68
CA ASP A 281 7.72 -15.02 -5.63
C ASP A 281 8.29 -14.63 -4.27
N LEU A 282 8.47 -13.32 -4.08
CA LEU A 282 9.11 -12.76 -2.88
C LEU A 282 8.37 -13.06 -1.58
N LEU A 283 7.08 -13.41 -1.64
CA LEU A 283 6.27 -13.77 -0.47
C LEU A 283 6.22 -15.27 -0.18
N ASN A 284 6.87 -16.12 -0.99
CA ASN A 284 6.99 -17.54 -0.71
C ASN A 284 8.19 -17.82 0.21
N HIS A 285 8.18 -18.95 0.92
CA HIS A 285 9.17 -19.28 1.93
C HIS A 285 10.51 -19.73 1.30
N ASP A 286 11.63 -19.24 1.82
CA ASP A 286 12.98 -19.46 1.25
C ASP A 286 13.40 -20.93 1.32
N ASN A 287 13.07 -21.63 2.41
CA ASN A 287 13.36 -23.07 2.55
C ASN A 287 12.27 -23.96 1.90
N SER A 288 11.57 -23.47 0.89
CA SER A 288 10.55 -24.23 0.17
C SER A 288 10.71 -24.09 -1.33
N LEU A 289 10.17 -25.04 -2.08
CA LEU A 289 10.12 -24.98 -3.52
C LEU A 289 8.71 -24.62 -3.99
N ASN A 290 8.66 -23.92 -5.13
CA ASN A 290 7.46 -23.84 -5.92
C ASN A 290 7.39 -25.07 -6.81
N HIS A 291 6.23 -25.73 -6.85
CA HIS A 291 5.99 -26.90 -7.69
C HIS A 291 4.92 -26.58 -8.70
N THR A 292 5.28 -26.59 -9.98
CA THR A 292 4.36 -26.24 -11.07
C THR A 292 4.29 -27.34 -12.11
N LEU A 293 3.09 -27.58 -12.62
CA LEU A 293 2.84 -28.41 -13.79
C LEU A 293 1.74 -27.77 -14.62
N ARG A 294 1.64 -28.20 -15.88
CA ARG A 294 0.62 -27.71 -16.81
C ARG A 294 -0.09 -28.86 -17.50
N VAL A 295 -1.38 -28.68 -17.72
CA VAL A 295 -2.27 -29.65 -18.39
C VAL A 295 -3.15 -28.96 -19.42
N GLY A 296 -3.81 -29.76 -20.26
CA GLY A 296 -4.70 -29.29 -21.32
C GLY A 296 -4.13 -29.50 -22.72
N SER A 297 -4.93 -29.12 -23.71
CA SER A 297 -4.61 -29.23 -25.13
C SER A 297 -3.95 -27.94 -25.63
N TYR A 298 -2.65 -27.81 -25.39
CA TYR A 298 -1.87 -26.63 -25.78
C TYR A 298 -0.51 -27.01 -26.38
N GLN A 299 0.11 -26.06 -27.10
CA GLN A 299 1.46 -26.19 -27.64
C GLN A 299 2.37 -25.07 -27.11
N GLY A 300 3.64 -25.38 -26.90
CA GLY A 300 4.62 -24.45 -26.33
C GLY A 300 4.45 -24.29 -24.82
N GLY A 301 4.58 -23.07 -24.30
CA GLY A 301 4.19 -22.77 -22.93
C GLY A 301 5.13 -23.26 -21.84
N SER A 302 6.38 -23.63 -22.14
CA SER A 302 7.41 -24.02 -21.17
C SER A 302 7.63 -22.97 -20.06
N VAL A 303 8.28 -23.33 -18.95
CA VAL A 303 8.75 -22.35 -17.95
C VAL A 303 10.21 -22.01 -18.22
N TRP A 304 10.55 -20.74 -18.32
CA TRP A 304 11.93 -20.29 -18.16
C TRP A 304 12.19 -19.99 -16.68
N VAL A 305 13.31 -20.48 -16.14
CA VAL A 305 13.76 -20.24 -14.76
C VAL A 305 15.23 -19.81 -14.80
N GLU A 306 15.57 -18.77 -14.05
CA GLU A 306 16.94 -18.32 -13.80
C GLU A 306 17.83 -19.47 -13.32
N GLN A 307 19.06 -19.49 -13.82
CA GLN A 307 20.07 -20.45 -13.40
C GLN A 307 21.02 -19.74 -12.43
N LYS A 308 21.09 -20.23 -11.19
CA LYS A 308 22.09 -19.86 -10.19
C LYS A 308 22.79 -21.11 -9.69
N ASP A 309 24.08 -21.00 -9.42
CA ASP A 309 24.91 -22.13 -9.00
C ASP A 309 24.46 -22.72 -7.66
N ASP A 310 23.89 -21.89 -6.79
CA ASP A 310 23.42 -22.28 -5.45
C ASP A 310 22.11 -23.09 -5.45
N PHE A 311 21.42 -23.20 -6.58
CA PHE A 311 20.12 -23.86 -6.65
C PHE A 311 20.16 -25.04 -7.64
N PRO A 312 20.02 -26.29 -7.16
CA PRO A 312 19.95 -27.44 -8.05
C PRO A 312 18.65 -27.37 -8.84
N VAL A 313 18.74 -26.96 -10.12
CA VAL A 313 17.59 -27.09 -11.02
C VAL A 313 17.56 -28.50 -11.58
N PHE A 314 16.61 -29.29 -11.09
CA PHE A 314 16.42 -30.67 -11.50
C PHE A 314 15.82 -30.70 -12.92
N ARG A 315 16.68 -30.77 -13.95
CA ARG A 315 16.50 -31.34 -15.31
C ARG A 315 17.38 -30.61 -16.35
N SER A 316 17.62 -31.25 -17.49
CA SER A 316 18.27 -30.65 -18.66
C SER A 316 17.32 -29.66 -19.38
N GLY A 317 17.36 -28.39 -19.01
CA GLY A 317 16.66 -27.32 -19.75
C GLY A 317 17.55 -26.66 -20.80
N LYS A 318 16.94 -26.10 -21.86
CA LYS A 318 17.64 -25.34 -22.91
C LYS A 318 18.05 -23.96 -22.37
N SER A 319 19.33 -23.60 -22.48
CA SER A 319 19.82 -22.29 -22.04
C SER A 319 19.16 -21.16 -22.83
N LYS A 320 18.75 -20.10 -22.14
CA LYS A 320 18.16 -18.89 -22.72
C LYS A 320 18.40 -17.69 -21.80
N CYS A 321 18.82 -16.57 -22.39
CA CYS A 321 18.90 -15.29 -21.69
C CYS A 321 17.56 -14.54 -21.82
N VAL A 322 17.10 -13.92 -20.73
CA VAL A 322 15.87 -13.12 -20.69
C VAL A 322 16.14 -11.79 -20.01
N LYS A 323 15.62 -10.70 -20.58
CA LYS A 323 15.68 -9.36 -20.00
C LYS A 323 14.63 -9.22 -18.89
N VAL A 324 15.07 -8.90 -17.67
CA VAL A 324 14.21 -8.71 -16.49
C VAL A 324 13.93 -7.22 -16.24
N THR A 325 13.11 -6.91 -15.23
CA THR A 325 12.81 -5.54 -14.82
C THR A 325 14.09 -4.75 -14.53
N GLY A 326 14.19 -3.53 -15.04
CA GLY A 326 15.40 -2.71 -14.98
C GLY A 326 16.39 -2.94 -16.13
N GLY A 327 16.04 -3.82 -17.07
CA GLY A 327 16.81 -4.03 -18.30
C GLY A 327 18.01 -4.96 -18.17
N LEU A 328 18.21 -5.55 -17.00
CA LEU A 328 19.23 -6.56 -16.74
C LEU A 328 18.93 -7.83 -17.55
N GLU A 329 19.97 -8.40 -18.15
CA GLU A 329 19.90 -9.69 -18.82
C GLU A 329 20.27 -10.81 -17.85
N VAL A 330 19.40 -11.81 -17.72
CA VAL A 330 19.56 -12.93 -16.78
C VAL A 330 19.59 -14.23 -17.54
N ASN A 331 20.60 -15.05 -17.26
CA ASN A 331 20.73 -16.40 -17.81
C ASN A 331 19.79 -17.37 -17.07
N GLY A 332 19.14 -18.23 -17.84
CA GLY A 332 18.29 -19.27 -17.30
C GLY A 332 18.09 -20.42 -18.27
N ARG A 333 17.18 -21.31 -17.92
CA ARG A 333 16.86 -22.51 -18.68
C ARG A 333 15.36 -22.65 -18.88
N VAL A 334 15.00 -23.19 -20.04
CA VAL A 334 13.62 -23.47 -20.42
C VAL A 334 13.29 -24.93 -20.16
N TYR A 335 12.21 -25.16 -19.41
CA TYR A 335 11.73 -26.45 -18.96
C TYR A 335 10.32 -26.71 -19.50
N ASP A 336 10.16 -27.86 -20.13
CA ASP A 336 8.84 -28.38 -20.44
C ASP A 336 8.13 -28.86 -19.17
N THR A 337 6.90 -28.40 -18.98
CA THR A 337 6.05 -28.74 -17.83
C THR A 337 4.70 -29.30 -18.27
N HIS A 338 4.55 -29.67 -19.54
CA HIS A 338 3.36 -30.40 -20.00
C HIS A 338 3.35 -31.76 -19.33
N ASP A 339 2.33 -31.98 -18.48
CA ASP A 339 2.13 -33.21 -17.73
C ASP A 339 3.32 -33.62 -16.81
N ARG A 340 4.24 -32.68 -16.55
CA ARG A 340 5.50 -32.90 -15.82
C ARG A 340 5.70 -31.88 -14.73
N MET A 341 6.04 -32.36 -13.53
CA MET A 341 6.34 -31.48 -12.41
C MET A 341 7.71 -30.80 -12.57
N LEU A 342 7.71 -29.48 -12.46
CA LEU A 342 8.89 -28.66 -12.30
C LEU A 342 8.90 -28.10 -10.88
N SER A 343 10.03 -28.26 -10.20
CA SER A 343 10.25 -27.69 -8.87
C SER A 343 11.40 -26.68 -8.94
N PHE A 344 11.22 -25.50 -8.38
CA PHE A 344 12.24 -24.44 -8.41
C PHE A 344 12.14 -23.54 -7.17
N HIS A 345 13.24 -22.90 -6.82
CA HIS A 345 13.27 -21.98 -5.68
C HIS A 345 12.49 -20.70 -5.99
N PRO A 346 11.60 -20.22 -5.09
CA PRO A 346 10.67 -19.12 -5.37
C PRO A 346 11.35 -17.77 -5.64
N LYS A 347 12.61 -17.60 -5.21
CA LYS A 347 13.37 -16.36 -5.41
C LYS A 347 14.11 -16.29 -6.74
N LEU A 348 14.06 -17.34 -7.54
CA LEU A 348 14.60 -17.33 -8.89
C LEU A 348 13.64 -16.59 -9.82
N TRP A 349 14.19 -15.77 -10.71
CA TRP A 349 13.40 -15.17 -11.78
C TRP A 349 12.79 -16.26 -12.66
N HIS A 350 11.51 -16.15 -12.97
CA HIS A 350 10.85 -17.13 -13.82
C HIS A 350 9.71 -16.53 -14.64
N GLN A 351 9.37 -17.20 -15.74
CA GLN A 351 8.29 -16.79 -16.64
C GLN A 351 7.73 -17.98 -17.43
N ALA A 352 6.43 -17.95 -17.72
CA ALA A 352 5.86 -18.78 -18.78
C ALA A 352 6.34 -18.29 -20.16
N GLN A 353 6.75 -19.22 -21.02
CA GLN A 353 6.98 -18.97 -22.44
C GLN A 353 5.64 -18.88 -23.18
N SER A 354 5.64 -18.28 -24.37
CA SER A 354 4.46 -18.19 -25.24
C SER A 354 3.88 -19.56 -25.57
N TRP A 355 2.56 -19.63 -25.71
CA TRP A 355 1.81 -20.85 -26.03
C TRP A 355 0.57 -20.53 -26.87
N THR A 356 -0.03 -21.57 -27.43
CA THR A 356 -1.34 -21.55 -28.08
C THR A 356 -2.20 -22.70 -27.56
N GLY A 357 -3.52 -22.57 -27.63
CA GLY A 357 -4.47 -23.59 -27.17
C GLY A 357 -4.92 -23.44 -25.72
N ASP A 358 -5.52 -24.51 -25.18
CA ASP A 358 -6.15 -24.55 -23.86
C ASP A 358 -5.17 -25.03 -22.78
N ARG A 359 -4.75 -24.11 -21.90
CA ARG A 359 -3.68 -24.35 -20.93
C ARG A 359 -4.12 -24.03 -19.50
N TRP A 360 -4.02 -25.04 -18.66
CA TRP A 360 -4.19 -24.93 -17.22
C TRP A 360 -2.85 -25.09 -16.52
N THR A 361 -2.55 -24.21 -15.57
CA THR A 361 -1.35 -24.28 -14.73
C THR A 361 -1.76 -24.51 -13.29
N ILE A 362 -1.15 -25.50 -12.64
CA ILE A 362 -1.35 -25.81 -11.22
C ILE A 362 -0.01 -25.60 -10.52
N THR A 363 0.02 -24.72 -9.53
CA THR A 363 1.24 -24.40 -8.78
C THR A 363 1.00 -24.53 -7.29
N ALA A 364 1.75 -25.41 -6.63
CA ALA A 364 1.79 -25.54 -5.18
C ALA A 364 2.99 -24.76 -4.61
N TYR A 365 2.78 -24.04 -3.51
CA TYR A 365 3.79 -23.20 -2.89
C TYR A 365 3.54 -22.98 -1.39
N THR A 366 4.60 -22.58 -0.69
CA THR A 366 4.55 -22.24 0.74
C THR A 366 4.74 -20.73 0.93
N ASN A 367 3.83 -20.10 1.66
CA ASN A 367 3.91 -18.68 1.99
C ASN A 367 4.93 -18.42 3.14
N ILE A 368 5.65 -17.30 3.10
CA ILE A 368 6.75 -16.94 4.03
C ILE A 368 6.35 -16.96 5.51
N ARG A 369 5.07 -16.74 5.83
CA ARG A 369 4.57 -16.69 7.22
C ARG A 369 4.24 -18.05 7.82
N PHE A 370 4.38 -19.13 7.06
CA PHE A 370 4.09 -20.49 7.49
C PHE A 370 5.29 -21.39 7.28
N GLY A 371 6.49 -20.82 7.50
CA GLY A 371 7.74 -21.58 7.60
C GLY A 371 7.55 -22.76 8.52
N ILE A 372 7.60 -23.94 7.92
CA ILE A 372 7.33 -25.22 8.54
C ILE A 372 8.43 -25.49 9.57
N GLN A 373 8.15 -25.23 10.85
CA GLN A 373 8.45 -26.19 11.90
C GLN A 373 7.20 -27.06 12.05
N MET A 374 7.04 -28.05 11.17
CA MET A 374 6.24 -29.22 11.53
C MET A 374 7.25 -30.28 11.94
N VAL A 375 7.13 -30.67 13.21
CA VAL A 375 7.92 -31.67 13.94
C VAL A 375 7.95 -32.99 13.19
#